data_AF-A0A077Z590-F1
#
_entry.id   AF-A0A077Z590-F1
#
_cell.length_a   1.000
_cell.length_b   1.000
_cell.length_c   1.000
_cell.angle_alpha   90.00
_cell.angle_beta   90.00
_cell.angle_gamma   90.00
#
_symmetry.space_group_name_H-M   'P 1'
#
loop_
_entity.id
_entity.type
_entity.pdbx_description
1 polymer ?
#
loop_
_entity_poly.entity_id
_entity_poly.type
_entity_poly.pdbx_seq_one_letter_code
_entity_poly.pdbx_strand_id
1 'polypeptide(L)'
;MISKVEISERALLLTEDAVYLNPANYSVWYYRRFLLKELGKDFRDELKFCSLMIKETPKNYQLWHHRKVLVETLKDPTGELDFICSVLREDSKNYHAWQYRTWLVTQFNIWDGELDYSERMICNDVRNNSAWNYRYFIINSTTGFIESVVDKEMQFCFQWIRLVPNNESAWNYLSGYILVFFTSFP
;
A
#
# COMPACT_ATOMS: atom_id res chain seq x y z
N MET A 1 17.37 36.26 -14.87
CA MET A 1 16.37 35.85 -15.87
C MET A 1 16.09 34.36 -15.62
N ILE A 2 14.96 34.02 -14.99
CA ILE A 2 14.58 32.61 -14.79
C ILE A 2 14.24 32.09 -16.19
N SER A 3 15.00 31.12 -16.70
CA SER A 3 14.71 30.49 -18.00
C SER A 3 13.26 30.00 -18.01
N LYS A 4 12.52 30.24 -19.09
CA LYS A 4 11.17 29.68 -19.25
C LYS A 4 11.24 28.17 -19.07
N VAL A 5 10.35 27.61 -18.25
CA VAL A 5 10.18 26.16 -18.11
C VAL A 5 9.74 25.60 -19.47
N GLU A 6 10.45 24.62 -19.99
CA GLU A 6 10.06 23.95 -21.24
C GLU A 6 8.82 23.08 -21.00
N ILE A 7 7.84 23.12 -21.90
CA ILE A 7 6.67 22.23 -21.88
C ILE A 7 6.62 21.57 -23.24
N SER A 8 7.13 20.35 -23.35
CA SER A 8 7.23 19.62 -24.61
C SER A 8 7.24 18.11 -24.38
N GLU A 9 6.80 17.33 -25.38
CA GLU A 9 6.93 15.87 -25.36
C GLU A 9 8.40 15.43 -25.21
N ARG A 10 9.33 16.19 -25.80
CA ARG A 10 10.77 15.96 -25.64
C ARG A 10 11.21 16.10 -24.17
N ALA A 11 10.74 17.14 -23.47
CA ALA A 11 11.03 17.32 -22.06
C ALA A 11 10.45 16.17 -21.22
N LEU A 12 9.25 15.69 -21.54
CA LEU A 12 8.63 14.55 -20.86
C LEU A 12 9.46 13.27 -21.03
N LEU A 13 9.89 12.97 -22.26
CA LEU A 13 10.79 11.84 -22.54
C LEU A 13 12.12 11.95 -21.79
N LEU A 14 12.72 13.14 -21.72
CA LEU A 14 13.94 13.35 -20.94
C LEU A 14 13.74 13.14 -19.43
N THR A 15 12.54 13.40 -18.90
CA THR A 15 12.26 13.05 -17.50
C THR A 15 12.28 11.55 -17.27
N GLU A 16 11.94 10.74 -18.27
CA GLU A 16 12.02 9.28 -18.20
C GLU A 16 13.47 8.81 -18.03
N ASP A 17 14.36 9.27 -18.91
CA ASP A 17 15.81 8.99 -18.79
C ASP A 17 16.36 9.44 -17.42
N ALA A 18 15.95 10.62 -16.97
CA ALA A 18 16.40 11.16 -15.69
C ALA A 18 15.90 10.35 -14.48
N VAL A 19 14.67 9.84 -14.50
CA VAL A 19 14.19 8.95 -13.42
C VAL A 19 14.83 7.57 -13.50
N TYR A 20 15.18 7.06 -14.68
CA TYR A 20 15.96 5.81 -14.79
C TYR A 20 17.36 5.95 -14.19
N LEU A 21 18.02 7.10 -14.39
CA LEU A 21 19.35 7.37 -13.83
C LEU A 21 19.32 7.64 -12.33
N ASN A 22 18.32 8.37 -11.84
CA ASN A 22 18.14 8.66 -10.42
C ASN A 22 16.66 8.69 -10.02
N PRO A 23 16.08 7.52 -9.70
CA PRO A 23 14.69 7.42 -9.27
C PRO A 23 14.39 8.18 -7.97
N ALA A 24 15.39 8.52 -7.16
CA ALA A 24 15.18 9.26 -5.91
C ALA A 24 15.10 10.79 -6.13
N ASN A 25 15.35 11.28 -7.35
CA ASN A 25 15.35 12.71 -7.65
C ASN A 25 13.93 13.29 -7.67
N TYR A 26 13.52 13.89 -6.54
CA TYR A 26 12.20 14.47 -6.39
C TYR A 26 11.89 15.62 -7.37
N SER A 27 12.91 16.37 -7.82
CA SER A 27 12.73 17.47 -8.77
C SER A 27 12.31 16.96 -10.14
N VAL A 28 12.85 15.81 -10.58
CA VAL A 28 12.47 15.17 -11.83
C VAL A 28 11.02 14.70 -11.75
N TRP A 29 10.63 14.04 -10.64
CA TRP A 29 9.25 13.60 -10.45
C TRP A 29 8.24 14.75 -10.39
N TYR A 30 8.61 15.86 -9.75
CA TYR A 30 7.77 17.06 -9.73
C TYR A 30 7.60 17.62 -11.15
N TYR A 31 8.69 17.77 -11.89
CA TYR A 31 8.66 18.29 -13.25
C TYR A 31 7.93 17.36 -14.21
N ARG A 32 8.10 16.04 -14.09
CA ARG A 32 7.34 15.04 -14.85
C ARG A 32 5.84 15.18 -14.62
N ARG A 33 5.39 15.30 -13.37
CA ARG A 33 3.97 15.55 -13.05
C ARG A 33 3.45 16.86 -13.65
N PHE A 34 4.25 17.92 -13.59
CA PHE A 34 3.92 19.19 -14.22
C PHE A 34 3.74 19.02 -15.74
N LEU A 35 4.69 18.38 -16.42
CA LEU A 35 4.63 18.11 -17.86
C LEU A 35 3.43 17.25 -18.25
N LEU A 36 3.17 16.16 -17.51
CA LEU A 36 2.02 15.28 -17.76
C LEU A 36 0.70 16.07 -17.74
N LYS A 37 0.56 16.99 -16.78
CA LYS A 37 -0.62 17.86 -16.66
C LYS A 37 -0.70 18.87 -17.81
N GLU A 38 0.36 19.62 -18.07
CA GLU A 38 0.36 20.68 -19.08
C GLU A 38 0.25 20.15 -20.52
N LEU A 39 0.74 18.93 -20.77
CA LEU A 39 0.60 18.23 -22.05
C LEU A 39 -0.72 17.45 -22.17
N GLY A 40 -1.57 17.44 -21.13
CA GLY A 40 -2.85 16.72 -21.14
C GLY A 40 -2.72 15.21 -21.32
N LYS A 41 -1.66 14.60 -20.78
CA LYS A 41 -1.41 13.15 -20.90
C LYS A 41 -2.41 12.35 -20.06
N ASP A 42 -2.79 11.17 -20.54
CA ASP A 42 -3.60 10.25 -19.73
C ASP A 42 -2.76 9.68 -18.59
N PHE A 43 -3.19 9.92 -17.36
CA PHE A 43 -2.50 9.40 -16.18
C PHE A 43 -2.59 7.87 -16.08
N ARG A 44 -3.54 7.22 -16.76
CA ARG A 44 -3.59 5.75 -16.83
C ARG A 44 -2.41 5.17 -17.60
N ASP A 45 -1.89 5.87 -18.61
CA ASP A 45 -0.67 5.46 -19.29
C ASP A 45 0.55 5.68 -18.40
N GLU A 46 0.58 6.78 -17.64
CA GLU A 46 1.63 7.02 -16.65
C GLU A 46 1.60 5.98 -15.51
N LEU A 47 0.43 5.48 -15.11
CA LEU A 47 0.33 4.39 -14.14
C LEU A 47 1.00 3.10 -14.66
N LYS A 48 0.93 2.82 -15.98
CA LYS A 48 1.65 1.68 -16.58
C LYS A 48 3.16 1.88 -16.49
N PHE A 49 3.65 3.09 -16.78
CA PHE A 49 5.06 3.46 -16.58
C PHE A 49 5.48 3.28 -15.12
N CYS A 50 4.68 3.76 -14.17
CA CYS A 50 4.93 3.57 -12.75
C CYS A 50 5.02 2.08 -12.39
N SER A 51 4.12 1.24 -12.91
CA SER A 51 4.15 -0.21 -12.64
C SER A 51 5.44 -0.88 -13.11
N LEU A 52 5.95 -0.50 -14.30
CA LEU A 52 7.24 -0.99 -14.81
C LEU A 52 8.39 -0.55 -13.90
N MET A 53 8.43 0.73 -13.53
CA MET A 53 9.47 1.28 -12.66
C MET A 53 9.44 0.68 -11.25
N ILE A 54 8.26 0.37 -10.69
CA ILE A 54 8.13 -0.20 -9.34
C ILE A 54 8.66 -1.64 -9.34
N LYS A 55 8.51 -2.37 -10.44
CA LYS A 55 9.10 -3.71 -10.57
C LYS A 55 10.62 -3.68 -10.45
N GLU A 56 11.26 -2.68 -11.06
CA GLU A 56 12.72 -2.52 -11.01
C GLU A 56 13.21 -1.88 -9.71
N THR A 57 12.44 -0.95 -9.13
CA THR A 57 12.83 -0.16 -7.95
C THR A 57 11.73 -0.13 -6.87
N PRO A 58 11.35 -1.30 -6.31
CA PRO A 58 10.15 -1.43 -5.47
C PRO A 58 10.21 -0.70 -4.13
N LYS A 59 11.39 -0.22 -3.73
CA LYS A 59 11.62 0.52 -2.48
C LYS A 59 11.76 2.03 -2.68
N ASN A 60 11.40 2.55 -3.86
CA ASN A 60 11.54 3.97 -4.18
C ASN A 60 10.32 4.80 -3.70
N TYR A 61 10.51 5.65 -2.69
CA TYR A 61 9.45 6.48 -2.12
C TYR A 61 8.79 7.44 -3.12
N GLN A 62 9.57 8.04 -4.00
CA GLN A 62 9.14 9.08 -4.92
C GLN A 62 8.21 8.50 -5.99
N LEU A 63 8.47 7.27 -6.41
CA LEU A 63 7.68 6.52 -7.36
C LEU A 63 6.34 6.08 -6.77
N TRP A 64 6.33 5.55 -5.54
CA TRP A 64 5.10 5.25 -4.81
C TRP A 64 4.26 6.51 -4.56
N HIS A 65 4.90 7.61 -4.17
CA HIS A 65 4.23 8.89 -4.02
C HIS A 65 3.69 9.41 -5.36
N HIS A 66 4.45 9.28 -6.44
CA HIS A 66 4.01 9.68 -7.76
C HIS A 66 2.76 8.92 -8.19
N ARG A 67 2.77 7.58 -8.07
CA ARG A 67 1.60 6.73 -8.35
C ARG A 67 0.39 7.16 -7.52
N LYS A 68 0.57 7.39 -6.21
CA LYS A 68 -0.48 7.89 -5.32
C LYS A 68 -1.10 9.20 -5.83
N VAL A 69 -0.29 10.19 -6.20
CA VAL A 69 -0.79 11.48 -6.73
C VAL A 69 -1.58 11.29 -8.03
N LEU A 70 -1.16 10.38 -8.91
CA LEU A 70 -1.88 10.07 -10.14
C LEU A 70 -3.26 9.47 -9.85
N VAL A 71 -3.33 8.48 -8.95
CA VAL A 71 -4.60 7.85 -8.54
C VAL A 71 -5.52 8.84 -7.81
N GLU A 72 -4.98 9.71 -6.94
CA GLU A 72 -5.76 10.79 -6.29
C GLU A 72 -6.34 11.76 -7.32
N THR A 73 -5.58 12.07 -8.37
CA THR A 73 -6.03 12.98 -9.42
C THR A 73 -7.09 12.33 -10.31
N LEU A 74 -6.91 11.06 -10.64
CA LEU A 74 -7.88 10.27 -11.42
C LEU A 74 -9.18 10.00 -10.65
N LYS A 75 -9.11 9.94 -9.31
CA LYS A 75 -10.21 9.51 -8.43
C LYS A 75 -10.79 8.14 -8.81
N ASP A 76 -9.93 7.27 -9.33
CA ASP A 76 -10.29 5.95 -9.86
C ASP A 76 -9.27 4.92 -9.35
N PRO A 77 -9.64 4.04 -8.40
CA PRO A 77 -8.75 3.02 -7.85
C PRO A 77 -8.74 1.74 -8.70
N THR A 78 -9.38 1.73 -9.88
CA THR A 78 -9.51 0.52 -10.72
C THR A 78 -8.14 -0.08 -11.05
N GLY A 79 -7.99 -1.38 -10.77
CA GLY A 79 -6.75 -2.14 -11.02
C GLY A 79 -5.65 -1.95 -9.97
N GLU A 80 -5.80 -1.02 -9.02
CA GLU A 80 -4.75 -0.74 -8.03
C GLU A 80 -4.58 -1.90 -7.03
N LEU A 81 -5.67 -2.55 -6.61
CA LEU A 81 -5.59 -3.74 -5.74
C LEU A 81 -4.87 -4.91 -6.42
N ASP A 82 -5.12 -5.14 -7.71
CA ASP A 82 -4.44 -6.18 -8.49
C ASP A 82 -2.95 -5.88 -8.66
N PHE A 83 -2.62 -4.61 -8.93
CA PHE A 83 -1.25 -4.13 -8.96
C PHE A 83 -0.54 -4.38 -7.63
N ILE A 84 -1.12 -3.96 -6.50
CA ILE A 84 -0.56 -4.18 -5.17
C ILE A 84 -0.37 -5.69 -4.91
N CYS A 85 -1.36 -6.50 -5.29
CA CYS A 85 -1.25 -7.96 -5.16
C CYS A 85 -0.07 -8.51 -5.96
N SER A 86 0.21 -7.99 -7.16
CA SER A 86 1.40 -8.40 -7.92
C SER A 86 2.70 -8.07 -7.20
N VAL A 87 2.80 -6.90 -6.57
CA VAL A 87 3.99 -6.50 -5.80
C VAL A 87 4.16 -7.36 -4.55
N LEU A 88 3.07 -7.62 -3.82
CA LEU A 88 3.08 -8.45 -2.61
C LEU A 88 3.27 -9.95 -2.88
N ARG A 89 3.08 -10.43 -4.12
CA ARG A 89 3.47 -11.79 -4.52
C ARG A 89 4.99 -11.94 -4.63
N GLU A 90 5.68 -10.91 -5.12
CA GLU A 90 7.14 -10.89 -5.25
C GLU A 90 7.84 -10.61 -3.90
N ASP A 91 7.30 -9.68 -3.12
CA ASP A 91 7.76 -9.37 -1.76
C ASP A 91 6.57 -9.16 -0.83
N SER A 92 6.19 -10.23 -0.12
CA SER A 92 5.02 -10.26 0.78
C SER A 92 5.16 -9.36 2.01
N LYS A 93 6.36 -8.82 2.26
CA LYS A 93 6.66 -7.90 3.37
C LYS A 93 7.06 -6.51 2.86
N ASN A 94 6.80 -6.21 1.58
CA ASN A 94 7.09 -4.89 1.01
C ASN A 94 6.28 -3.81 1.74
N TYR A 95 6.98 -3.05 2.58
CA TYR A 95 6.38 -1.98 3.39
C TYR A 95 5.66 -0.92 2.55
N HIS A 96 6.20 -0.54 1.39
CA HIS A 96 5.58 0.48 0.54
C HIS A 96 4.27 -0.01 -0.06
N ALA A 97 4.21 -1.27 -0.50
CA ALA A 97 2.99 -1.86 -1.01
C ALA A 97 1.91 -1.96 0.06
N TRP A 98 2.27 -2.35 1.29
CA TRP A 98 1.34 -2.37 2.42
C TRP A 98 0.84 -0.96 2.79
N GLN A 99 1.75 0.02 2.89
CA GLN A 99 1.38 1.41 3.15
C GLN A 99 0.46 1.97 2.06
N TYR A 100 0.75 1.66 0.80
CA TYR A 100 -0.06 2.07 -0.34
C TYR A 100 -1.44 1.38 -0.31
N ARG A 101 -1.51 0.09 0.03
CA ARG A 101 -2.78 -0.63 0.21
C ARG A 101 -3.64 0.00 1.29
N THR A 102 -3.07 0.23 2.48
CA THR A 102 -3.73 0.91 3.60
C THR A 102 -4.28 2.26 3.20
N TRP A 103 -3.49 3.08 2.50
CA TRP A 103 -3.95 4.36 1.98
C TRP A 103 -5.09 4.19 0.97
N LEU A 104 -4.94 3.29 -0.01
CA LEU A 104 -5.91 3.09 -1.08
C LEU A 104 -7.28 2.67 -0.54
N VAL A 105 -7.32 1.67 0.34
CA VAL A 105 -8.59 1.16 0.90
C VAL A 105 -9.30 2.22 1.75
N THR A 106 -8.53 3.04 2.47
CA THR A 106 -9.07 4.14 3.27
C THR A 106 -9.58 5.27 2.37
N GLN A 107 -8.78 5.69 1.40
CA GLN A 107 -9.07 6.83 0.54
C GLN A 107 -10.30 6.61 -0.33
N PHE A 108 -10.49 5.38 -0.80
CA PHE A 108 -11.59 5.02 -1.69
C PHE A 108 -12.70 4.23 -1.00
N ASN A 109 -12.59 4.00 0.32
CA ASN A 109 -13.55 3.25 1.12
C ASN A 109 -13.86 1.85 0.53
N ILE A 110 -12.81 1.14 0.07
CA ILE A 110 -12.91 -0.17 -0.58
C ILE A 110 -12.42 -1.28 0.36
N TRP A 111 -13.27 -1.64 1.32
CA TRP A 111 -12.94 -2.62 2.37
C TRP A 111 -13.33 -4.05 2.05
N ASP A 112 -14.17 -4.26 1.03
CA ASP A 112 -14.70 -5.57 0.67
C ASP A 112 -13.57 -6.56 0.33
N GLY A 113 -13.57 -7.71 1.00
CA GLY A 113 -12.58 -8.77 0.80
C GLY A 113 -11.21 -8.53 1.45
N GLU A 114 -11.00 -7.41 2.14
CA GLU A 114 -9.69 -7.09 2.74
C GLU A 114 -9.35 -7.98 3.94
N LEU A 115 -10.34 -8.37 4.75
CA LEU A 115 -10.12 -9.36 5.81
C LEU A 115 -9.73 -10.73 5.23
N ASP A 116 -10.43 -11.20 4.20
CA ASP A 116 -10.11 -12.46 3.51
C ASP A 116 -8.73 -12.39 2.84
N TYR A 117 -8.35 -11.23 2.31
CA TYR A 117 -7.00 -11.01 1.79
C TYR A 117 -5.95 -11.11 2.89
N SER A 118 -6.15 -10.43 4.03
CA SER A 118 -5.23 -10.50 5.17
C SER A 118 -5.07 -11.94 5.69
N GLU A 119 -6.18 -12.69 5.74
CA GLU A 119 -6.19 -14.09 6.15
C GLU A 119 -5.39 -14.96 5.19
N ARG A 120 -5.59 -14.83 3.87
CA ARG A 120 -4.77 -15.56 2.88
C ARG A 120 -3.28 -15.25 3.03
N MET A 121 -2.92 -14.00 3.30
CA MET A 121 -1.51 -13.63 3.50
C MET A 121 -0.93 -14.24 4.78
N ILE A 122 -1.71 -14.30 5.86
CA ILE A 122 -1.32 -14.98 7.12
C ILE A 122 -1.23 -16.49 6.92
N CYS A 123 -2.17 -17.10 6.19
CA CYS A 123 -2.13 -18.52 5.86
C CYS A 123 -0.86 -18.90 5.08
N ASN A 124 -0.44 -18.05 4.13
CA ASN A 124 0.75 -18.27 3.31
C ASN A 124 2.05 -18.08 4.09
N ASP A 125 2.13 -17.06 4.95
CA ASP A 125 3.23 -16.88 5.90
C ASP A 125 2.69 -16.38 7.24
N VAL A 126 2.53 -17.30 8.19
CA VAL A 126 2.04 -16.97 9.53
C VAL A 126 2.97 -16.00 10.26
N ARG A 127 4.25 -15.91 9.89
CA ARG A 127 5.21 -14.94 10.45
C ARG A 127 5.23 -13.61 9.70
N ASN A 128 4.27 -13.37 8.82
CA ASN A 128 4.15 -12.10 8.10
C ASN A 128 3.51 -11.03 9.00
N ASN A 129 4.35 -10.33 9.77
CA ASN A 129 3.93 -9.23 10.63
C ASN A 129 3.16 -8.12 9.89
N SER A 130 3.44 -7.89 8.60
CA SER A 130 2.74 -6.87 7.82
C SER A 130 1.29 -7.26 7.58
N ALA A 131 1.02 -8.54 7.31
CA ALA A 131 -0.34 -9.06 7.16
C ALA A 131 -1.13 -9.02 8.48
N TRP A 132 -0.50 -9.36 9.61
CA TRP A 132 -1.12 -9.24 10.94
C TRP A 132 -1.46 -7.79 11.28
N ASN A 133 -0.52 -6.87 11.08
CA ASN A 133 -0.74 -5.44 11.29
C ASN A 133 -1.85 -4.90 10.37
N TYR A 134 -1.89 -5.36 9.12
CA TYR A 134 -2.93 -4.97 8.17
C TYR A 134 -4.31 -5.47 8.60
N ARG A 135 -4.42 -6.71 9.08
CA ARG A 135 -5.68 -7.25 9.63
C ARG A 135 -6.18 -6.40 10.80
N TYR A 136 -5.29 -6.05 11.74
CA TYR A 136 -5.62 -5.20 12.88
C TYR A 136 -6.10 -3.82 12.43
N PHE A 137 -5.39 -3.24 11.44
CA PHE A 137 -5.76 -1.97 10.83
C PHE A 137 -7.18 -2.02 10.22
N ILE A 138 -7.52 -3.06 9.45
CA ILE A 138 -8.86 -3.22 8.86
C ILE A 138 -9.92 -3.22 9.96
N ILE A 139 -9.75 -4.03 11.00
CA ILE A 139 -10.72 -4.12 12.11
C ILE A 139 -10.88 -2.76 12.78
N ASN A 140 -9.78 -2.08 13.11
CA ASN A 140 -9.80 -0.76 13.73
C ASN A 140 -10.49 0.31 12.85
N SER A 141 -10.37 0.19 11.53
CA SER A 141 -10.94 1.16 10.58
C SER A 141 -12.37 0.83 10.11
N THR A 142 -12.90 -0.36 10.42
CA THR A 142 -14.22 -0.81 9.94
C THR A 142 -15.17 -1.16 11.09
N THR A 143 -15.10 -2.38 11.62
CA THR A 143 -16.01 -2.87 12.64
C THR A 143 -15.70 -2.33 14.03
N GLY A 144 -14.48 -1.85 14.25
CA GLY A 144 -13.95 -1.59 15.58
C GLY A 144 -13.84 -2.87 16.41
N PHE A 145 -13.63 -2.67 17.71
CA PHE A 145 -13.37 -3.75 18.67
C PHE A 145 -14.58 -4.06 19.54
N ILE A 146 -15.73 -4.33 18.92
CA ILE A 146 -16.89 -4.85 19.64
C ILE A 146 -16.61 -6.28 20.14
N GLU A 147 -17.24 -6.68 21.24
CA GLU A 147 -17.01 -7.96 21.92
C GLU A 147 -17.00 -9.16 20.96
N SER A 148 -18.02 -9.28 20.10
CA SER A 148 -18.12 -10.39 19.13
C SER A 148 -16.99 -10.43 18.10
N VAL A 149 -16.43 -9.28 17.73
CA VAL A 149 -15.27 -9.18 16.83
C VAL A 149 -14.00 -9.56 17.59
N VAL A 150 -13.83 -9.04 18.81
CA VAL A 150 -12.68 -9.38 19.67
C VAL A 150 -12.61 -10.89 19.90
N ASP A 151 -13.73 -11.53 20.25
CA ASP A 151 -13.80 -12.98 20.46
C ASP A 151 -13.40 -13.76 19.20
N LYS A 152 -13.95 -13.38 18.04
CA LYS A 152 -13.64 -14.01 16.76
C LYS A 152 -12.16 -13.87 16.40
N GLU A 153 -11.58 -12.69 16.61
CA GLU A 153 -10.18 -12.40 16.30
C GLU A 153 -9.21 -13.08 17.26
N MET A 154 -9.58 -13.20 18.54
CA MET A 154 -8.82 -14.00 19.51
C MET A 154 -8.83 -15.48 19.12
N GLN A 155 -9.99 -16.04 18.75
CA GLN A 155 -10.09 -17.42 18.28
C GLN A 155 -9.25 -17.66 17.02
N PHE A 156 -9.32 -16.75 16.05
CA PHE A 156 -8.48 -16.78 14.85
C PHE A 156 -6.99 -16.80 15.22
N CYS A 157 -6.57 -15.90 16.11
CA CYS A 157 -5.18 -15.82 16.54
C CYS A 157 -4.71 -17.09 17.30
N PHE A 158 -5.54 -17.64 18.19
CA PHE A 158 -5.20 -18.85 18.94
C PHE A 158 -4.97 -20.08 18.05
N GLN A 159 -5.68 -20.20 16.93
CA GLN A 159 -5.46 -21.29 15.97
C GLN A 159 -4.02 -21.26 15.44
N TRP A 160 -3.51 -20.08 15.09
CA TRP A 160 -2.15 -19.91 14.60
C TRP A 160 -1.09 -20.05 15.69
N ILE A 161 -1.34 -19.52 16.89
CA ILE A 161 -0.42 -19.67 18.03
C ILE A 161 -0.23 -21.15 18.40
N ARG A 162 -1.30 -21.96 18.38
CA ARG A 162 -1.19 -23.40 18.64
C ARG A 162 -0.29 -24.13 17.64
N LEU A 163 -0.33 -23.71 16.38
CA LEU A 163 0.51 -24.30 15.32
C LEU A 163 1.95 -23.80 15.36
N VAL A 164 2.15 -22.51 15.66
CA VAL A 164 3.48 -21.88 15.72
C VAL A 164 3.62 -21.03 16.99
N PRO A 165 3.85 -21.65 18.17
CA PRO A 165 3.86 -20.95 19.45
C PRO A 165 4.94 -19.87 19.58
N ASN A 166 6.06 -19.99 18.85
CA ASN A 166 7.15 -19.02 18.89
C ASN A 166 6.99 -17.87 17.87
N ASN A 167 5.81 -17.72 17.27
CA ASN A 167 5.57 -16.64 16.31
C ASN A 167 5.19 -15.33 17.01
N GLU A 168 6.15 -14.41 17.11
CA GLU A 168 5.94 -13.08 17.68
C GLU A 168 4.81 -12.28 17.00
N SER A 169 4.58 -12.48 15.71
CA SER A 169 3.56 -11.70 14.98
C SER A 169 2.15 -11.96 15.50
N ALA A 170 1.82 -13.24 15.75
CA ALA A 170 0.53 -13.63 16.29
C ALA A 170 0.37 -13.17 17.75
N TRP A 171 1.43 -13.27 18.56
CA TRP A 171 1.39 -12.78 19.94
C TRP A 171 1.21 -11.27 20.02
N ASN A 172 1.93 -10.49 19.20
CA ASN A 172 1.78 -9.05 19.13
C ASN A 172 0.35 -8.65 18.72
N TYR A 173 -0.23 -9.37 17.75
CA TYR A 173 -1.63 -9.20 17.37
C TYR A 173 -2.57 -9.44 18.56
N LEU A 174 -2.43 -10.59 19.24
CA LEU A 174 -3.24 -10.94 20.41
C LEU A 174 -3.12 -9.91 21.54
N SER A 175 -1.90 -9.42 21.83
CA SER A 175 -1.66 -8.40 22.84
C SER A 175 -2.45 -7.11 22.57
N GLY A 176 -2.61 -6.73 21.30
CA GLY A 176 -3.45 -5.60 20.89
C GLY A 176 -4.91 -5.76 21.32
N TYR A 177 -5.49 -6.95 21.12
CA TYR A 177 -6.87 -7.25 21.52
C TYR A 177 -7.04 -7.35 23.04
N ILE A 178 -6.07 -7.94 23.74
CA ILE A 178 -6.10 -8.02 25.21
C ILE A 178 -6.13 -6.61 25.82
N LEU A 179 -5.32 -5.69 25.30
CA LEU A 179 -5.32 -4.30 25.76
C LEU A 179 -6.66 -3.61 25.51
N VAL A 180 -7.26 -3.81 24.33
CA VAL A 180 -8.58 -3.25 24.02
C VAL A 180 -9.66 -3.83 24.94
N PHE A 181 -9.62 -5.14 25.21
CA PHE A 181 -10.57 -5.80 26.10
C PHE A 181 -10.56 -5.17 27.50
N PHE A 182 -9.39 -5.07 28.14
CA PHE A 182 -9.25 -4.49 29.48
C PHE A 182 -9.57 -2.99 29.57
N THR A 183 -9.42 -2.25 28.47
CA THR A 183 -9.71 -0.80 28.45
C THR A 183 -11.16 -0.48 28.13
N SER A 184 -11.86 -1.38 27.42
CA SER A 184 -13.19 -1.12 26.87
C SER A 184 -14.31 -1.92 27.55
N PHE A 185 -13.99 -3.04 28.22
CA PHE A 185 -14.94 -3.94 28.86
C PHE A 185 -14.46 -4.28 30.29
N PRO A 186 -14.90 -3.51 31.31
CA PRO A 186 -14.48 -3.71 32.70
C PRO A 186 -15.10 -4.94 33.37
#